data_AF-A0A953X9K8-F1
#
_entry.id   AF-A0A953X9K8-F1
#
_cell.length_a   1.000
_cell.length_b   1.000
_cell.length_c   1.000
_cell.angle_alpha   90.00
_cell.angle_beta   90.00
_cell.angle_gamma   90.00
#
_symmetry.space_group_name_H-M   'P 1'
#
loop_
_entity.id
_entity.type
_entity.pdbx_description
1 polymer ?
#
loop_
_entity_poly.entity_id
_entity_poly.type
_entity_poly.pdbx_seq_one_letter_code
_entity_poly.pdbx_strand_id
1 'polypeptide(L)'
;ANTMACVSEAIGLALPYSAGAPAPYESRDAYARAAGVQVMELLKLGLRPRDIVTRKSLENAARVVAATGGSTNAGLHLPAIAHEAGIDFDLHEVVKVFRETPYLADLKPGGRFVAKDMYEAGGVPMLMKTLLDGGYLHGDCITVTGKTIAENLADVAFDTDQEVMRPYTNPLSPTGGVVGLKGSLAPQGAIVKIAGMTGLQFRGPARCFDCEEECFAAVQARQYTEGEVLVIRYEGPRGGPGMREMLSTTAALYGQGTGGKMALVTDGRFSGGTRGFCIGHVGPEAAVGGPIALVKDGDIIAIDAAAGTIELEVPEDEMARRRAEWKPRPSDFQSGALWKYAQLVGDAEKGAVTHPGGAAETRCYADI
;
A
#
# COMPACT_ATOMS: atom_id res chain seq x y z
N ALA A 1 7.85 -0.05 -6.39
CA ALA A 1 8.97 0.87 -6.68
C ALA A 1 8.48 2.29 -6.99
N ASN A 2 7.93 2.57 -8.17
CA ASN A 2 7.53 3.95 -8.57
C ASN A 2 6.65 4.68 -7.53
N THR A 3 5.68 3.99 -6.93
CA THR A 3 4.86 4.55 -5.84
C THR A 3 5.71 5.08 -4.68
N MET A 4 6.67 4.29 -4.19
CA MET A 4 7.53 4.70 -3.08
C MET A 4 8.54 5.78 -3.48
N ALA A 5 8.92 5.83 -4.77
CA ALA A 5 9.71 6.92 -5.31
C ALA A 5 8.89 8.24 -5.29
N CYS A 6 7.62 8.21 -5.70
CA CYS A 6 6.73 9.37 -5.58
C CYS A 6 6.53 9.78 -4.11
N VAL A 7 6.40 8.80 -3.20
CA VAL A 7 6.36 9.05 -1.76
C VAL A 7 7.61 9.80 -1.28
N SER A 8 8.81 9.47 -1.76
CA SER A 8 10.02 10.21 -1.32
C SER A 8 10.01 11.69 -1.69
N GLU A 9 9.46 12.07 -2.85
CA GLU A 9 9.27 13.49 -3.21
C GLU A 9 8.15 14.12 -2.38
N ALA A 10 7.04 13.40 -2.17
CA ALA A 10 5.87 13.90 -1.45
C ALA A 10 6.11 14.13 0.05
N ILE A 11 6.91 13.27 0.68
CA ILE A 11 7.40 13.48 2.06
C ILE A 11 8.37 14.66 2.11
N GLY A 12 9.08 14.95 1.01
CA GLY A 12 10.12 15.96 0.94
C GLY A 12 11.52 15.43 1.21
N LEU A 13 11.74 14.11 1.14
CA LEU A 13 13.06 13.46 1.32
C LEU A 13 13.86 13.30 0.02
N ALA A 14 13.24 13.56 -1.13
CA ALA A 14 13.88 13.56 -2.43
C ALA A 14 13.82 14.95 -3.07
N LEU A 15 14.80 15.25 -3.92
CA LEU A 15 14.78 16.46 -4.74
C LEU A 15 13.57 16.40 -5.70
N PRO A 16 12.87 17.53 -5.95
CA PRO A 16 11.81 17.57 -6.95
C PRO A 16 12.26 17.00 -8.30
N TYR A 17 11.37 16.25 -8.96
CA TYR A 17 11.58 15.54 -10.24
C TYR A 17 12.54 14.34 -10.21
N SER A 18 13.30 14.14 -9.14
CA SER A 18 14.34 13.09 -9.11
C SER A 18 13.78 11.66 -9.13
N ALA A 19 12.58 11.43 -8.59
CA ALA A 19 12.02 10.10 -8.44
C ALA A 19 11.36 9.56 -9.71
N GLY A 20 10.92 10.46 -10.60
CA GLY A 20 10.28 10.10 -11.87
C GLY A 20 11.25 9.84 -13.02
N ALA A 21 12.50 10.30 -12.92
CA ALA A 21 13.46 10.25 -14.02
C ALA A 21 13.75 8.79 -14.47
N PRO A 22 13.48 8.44 -15.74
CA PRO A 22 13.75 7.11 -16.28
C PRO A 22 15.21 6.70 -16.09
N ALA A 23 15.43 5.44 -15.71
CA ALA A 23 16.77 4.93 -15.38
C ALA A 23 17.83 5.16 -16.48
N PRO A 24 17.52 5.05 -17.80
CA PRO A 24 18.51 5.29 -18.85
C PRO A 24 18.82 6.76 -19.14
N TYR A 25 18.13 7.72 -18.52
CA TYR A 25 18.30 9.14 -18.86
C TYR A 25 19.48 9.74 -18.10
N GLU A 26 20.39 10.44 -18.81
CA GLU A 26 21.54 11.14 -18.22
C GLU A 26 21.13 12.22 -17.20
N SER A 27 19.89 12.75 -17.33
CA SER A 27 19.32 13.66 -16.32
C SER A 27 19.30 13.06 -14.91
N ARG A 28 19.21 11.73 -14.78
CA ARG A 28 19.25 11.02 -13.50
C ARG A 28 20.61 11.15 -12.81
N ASP A 29 21.70 11.15 -13.57
CA ASP A 29 23.06 11.34 -13.05
C ASP A 29 23.26 12.76 -12.51
N ALA A 30 22.60 13.75 -13.12
CA ALA A 30 22.58 15.11 -12.62
C ALA A 30 21.87 15.20 -11.26
N TYR A 31 20.73 14.51 -11.08
CA TYR A 31 20.07 14.42 -9.77
C TYR A 31 20.91 13.71 -8.72
N ALA A 32 21.65 12.65 -9.10
CA ALA A 32 22.56 11.97 -8.18
C ALA A 32 23.67 12.91 -7.66
N ARG A 33 24.28 13.68 -8.56
CA ARG A 33 25.27 14.72 -8.16
C ARG A 33 24.64 15.81 -7.31
N ALA A 34 23.46 16.31 -7.69
CA ALA A 34 22.74 17.33 -6.95
C ALA A 34 22.37 16.87 -5.54
N ALA A 35 21.98 15.60 -5.36
CA ALA A 35 21.70 15.03 -4.04
C ALA A 35 22.96 15.03 -3.14
N GLY A 36 24.13 14.74 -3.72
CA GLY A 36 25.41 14.82 -3.02
C GLY A 36 25.78 16.24 -2.57
N VAL A 37 25.46 17.26 -3.37
CA VAL A 37 25.62 18.66 -2.95
C VAL A 37 24.59 19.01 -1.87
N GLN A 38 23.33 18.64 -2.08
CA GLN A 38 22.23 19.01 -1.19
C GLN A 38 22.40 18.43 0.21
N VAL A 39 22.89 17.19 0.36
CA VAL A 39 23.11 16.60 1.69
C VAL A 39 24.17 17.38 2.48
N MET A 40 25.16 17.99 1.83
CA MET A 40 26.14 18.86 2.50
C MET A 40 25.51 20.16 2.97
N GLU A 41 24.55 20.72 2.23
CA GLU A 41 23.78 21.90 2.67
C GLU A 41 22.86 21.54 3.84
N LEU A 42 22.22 20.37 3.84
CA LEU A 42 21.40 19.90 4.96
C LEU A 42 22.22 19.75 6.25
N LEU A 43 23.45 19.23 6.15
CA LEU A 43 24.37 19.16 7.28
C LEU A 43 24.71 20.55 7.84
N LYS A 44 24.95 21.54 6.98
CA LYS A 44 25.21 22.94 7.41
C LYS A 44 24.00 23.56 8.09
N LEU A 45 22.79 23.25 7.62
CA LEU A 45 21.52 23.74 8.18
C LEU A 45 21.10 22.98 9.45
N GLY A 46 21.70 21.82 9.73
CA GLY A 46 21.25 20.93 10.80
C GLY A 46 19.85 20.34 10.56
N LEU A 47 19.40 20.28 9.30
CA LEU A 47 18.07 19.77 8.94
C LEU A 47 18.12 18.24 8.75
N ARG A 48 17.44 17.50 9.62
CA ARG A 48 17.50 16.02 9.69
C ARG A 48 16.23 15.37 9.15
N PRO A 49 16.26 14.06 8.84
CA PRO A 49 15.08 13.36 8.32
C PRO A 49 13.82 13.51 9.19
N ARG A 50 13.94 13.49 10.53
CA ARG A 50 12.77 13.65 11.43
C ARG A 50 12.24 15.08 11.53
N ASP A 51 12.99 16.06 11.05
CA ASP A 51 12.49 17.44 10.92
C ASP A 51 11.62 17.58 9.64
N ILE A 52 11.85 16.72 8.64
CA ILE A 52 11.12 16.66 7.37
C ILE A 52 9.93 15.70 7.46
N VAL A 53 10.16 14.49 7.99
CA VAL A 53 9.14 13.45 8.17
C VAL A 53 8.25 13.82 9.35
N THR A 54 7.10 14.41 9.03
CA THR A 54 6.06 14.79 9.99
C THR A 54 4.75 14.08 9.64
N ARG A 55 3.77 14.13 10.54
CA ARG A 55 2.43 13.62 10.23
C ARG A 55 1.84 14.27 8.97
N LYS A 56 2.02 15.59 8.78
CA LYS A 56 1.59 16.30 7.57
C LYS A 56 2.31 15.83 6.31
N SER A 57 3.61 15.57 6.37
CA SER A 57 4.35 15.07 5.19
C SER A 57 3.96 13.62 4.84
N LEU A 58 3.62 12.80 5.84
CA LEU A 58 3.06 11.46 5.64
C LEU A 58 1.67 11.51 5.01
N GLU A 59 0.82 12.44 5.45
CA GLU A 59 -0.47 12.72 4.81
C GLU A 59 -0.29 13.17 3.35
N ASN A 60 0.65 14.08 3.06
CA ASN A 60 1.01 14.48 1.69
C ASN A 60 1.40 13.26 0.84
N ALA A 61 2.22 12.37 1.38
CA ALA A 61 2.63 11.15 0.70
C ALA A 61 1.45 10.22 0.42
N ALA A 62 0.56 10.01 1.39
CA ALA A 62 -0.65 9.23 1.20
C ALA A 62 -1.57 9.87 0.14
N ARG A 63 -1.70 11.20 0.09
CA ARG A 63 -2.44 11.92 -0.97
C ARG A 63 -1.83 11.63 -2.35
N VAL A 64 -0.51 11.64 -2.51
CA VAL A 64 0.15 11.29 -3.79
C VAL A 64 -0.08 9.83 -4.17
N VAL A 65 -0.04 8.90 -3.22
CA VAL A 65 -0.35 7.48 -3.48
C VAL A 65 -1.79 7.31 -3.97
N ALA A 66 -2.75 7.95 -3.30
CA ALA A 66 -4.16 7.88 -3.68
C ALA A 66 -4.43 8.49 -5.07
N ALA A 67 -3.85 9.67 -5.33
CA ALA A 67 -4.01 10.40 -6.57
C ALA A 67 -3.38 9.69 -7.79
N THR A 68 -2.40 8.81 -7.56
CA THR A 68 -1.78 7.98 -8.60
C THR A 68 -2.35 6.58 -8.71
N GLY A 69 -3.29 6.19 -7.84
CA GLY A 69 -3.74 4.80 -7.75
C GLY A 69 -2.57 3.85 -7.46
N GLY A 70 -1.65 4.29 -6.60
CA GLY A 70 -0.39 3.62 -6.30
C GLY A 70 -0.54 2.22 -5.69
N SER A 71 0.58 1.58 -5.39
CA SER A 71 0.61 0.24 -4.78
C SER A 71 0.01 0.25 -3.37
N THR A 72 -0.77 -0.79 -3.06
CA THR A 72 -1.27 -1.09 -1.71
C THR A 72 -0.17 -1.28 -0.68
N ASN A 73 1.05 -1.66 -1.10
CA ASN A 73 2.23 -1.76 -0.23
C ASN A 73 2.57 -0.41 0.46
N ALA A 74 2.11 0.73 -0.06
CA ALA A 74 2.23 2.02 0.63
C ALA A 74 1.48 2.03 1.97
N GLY A 75 0.39 1.25 2.11
CA GLY A 75 -0.31 1.04 3.38
C GLY A 75 0.50 0.25 4.42
N LEU A 76 1.62 -0.35 4.02
CA LEU A 76 2.59 -0.97 4.94
C LEU A 76 3.78 -0.04 5.18
N HIS A 77 4.32 0.55 4.12
CA HIS A 77 5.55 1.35 4.20
C HIS A 77 5.34 2.72 4.86
N LEU A 78 4.21 3.39 4.66
CA LEU A 78 3.95 4.68 5.31
C LEU A 78 3.86 4.53 6.84
N PRO A 79 3.13 3.54 7.39
CA PRO A 79 3.19 3.28 8.83
C PRO A 79 4.57 2.90 9.34
N ALA A 80 5.33 2.10 8.60
CA ALA A 80 6.70 1.75 8.99
C ALA A 80 7.63 2.98 9.05
N ILE A 81 7.53 3.90 8.07
CA ILE A 81 8.28 5.17 8.08
C ILE A 81 7.85 6.04 9.28
N ALA A 82 6.55 6.11 9.55
CA ALA A 82 6.03 6.86 10.69
C ALA A 82 6.55 6.31 12.01
N HIS A 83 6.57 4.99 12.17
CA HIS A 83 7.11 4.29 13.32
C HIS A 83 8.58 4.61 13.58
N GLU A 84 9.40 4.67 12.54
CA GLU A 84 10.82 5.08 12.61
C GLU A 84 11.00 6.53 13.07
N ALA A 85 10.05 7.40 12.69
CA ALA A 85 10.00 8.79 13.12
C ALA A 85 9.34 8.98 14.49
N GLY A 86 8.80 7.92 15.11
CA GLY A 86 8.06 8.01 16.37
C GLY A 86 6.68 8.67 16.23
N ILE A 87 6.07 8.59 15.04
CA ILE A 87 4.78 9.17 14.71
C ILE A 87 3.75 8.05 14.67
N ASP A 88 2.66 8.19 15.41
CA ASP A 88 1.50 7.32 15.28
C ASP A 88 0.80 7.62 13.96
N PHE A 89 0.79 6.67 13.02
CA PHE A 89 0.18 6.78 11.69
C PHE A 89 0.03 5.37 11.09
N ASP A 90 -1.07 4.70 11.38
CA ASP A 90 -1.31 3.32 10.97
C ASP A 90 -2.01 3.19 9.60
N LEU A 91 -2.35 1.95 9.21
CA LEU A 91 -3.11 1.67 7.99
C LEU A 91 -4.45 2.43 7.95
N HIS A 92 -5.13 2.62 9.08
CA HIS A 92 -6.43 3.30 9.14
C HIS A 92 -6.29 4.79 8.80
N GLU A 93 -5.25 5.44 9.29
CA GLU A 93 -4.94 6.83 8.95
C GLU A 93 -4.60 6.97 7.46
N VAL A 94 -3.81 6.03 6.89
CA VAL A 94 -3.49 6.02 5.45
C VAL A 94 -4.76 5.93 4.59
N VAL A 95 -5.64 4.98 4.87
CA VAL A 95 -6.83 4.75 4.02
C VAL A 95 -7.89 5.82 4.22
N LYS A 96 -7.94 6.48 5.38
CA LYS A 96 -8.74 7.70 5.58
C LYS A 96 -8.29 8.79 4.63
N VAL A 97 -6.98 9.06 4.57
CA VAL A 97 -6.41 10.04 3.65
C VAL A 97 -6.73 9.67 2.19
N PHE A 98 -6.64 8.38 1.82
CA PHE A 98 -6.99 7.92 0.47
C PHE A 98 -8.45 8.23 0.08
N ARG A 99 -9.39 8.04 1.02
CA ARG A 99 -10.81 8.31 0.79
C ARG A 99 -11.10 9.77 0.51
N GLU A 100 -10.33 10.67 1.10
CA GLU A 100 -10.46 12.13 0.97
C GLU A 100 -9.71 12.70 -0.25
N THR A 101 -9.04 11.86 -1.04
CA THR A 101 -8.20 12.30 -2.18
C THR A 101 -8.82 11.95 -3.51
N PRO A 102 -8.87 12.86 -4.50
CA PRO A 102 -9.27 12.50 -5.85
C PRO A 102 -8.20 11.63 -6.54
N TYR A 103 -8.65 10.70 -7.40
CA TYR A 103 -7.78 9.92 -8.28
C TYR A 103 -7.52 10.69 -9.59
N LEU A 104 -6.25 11.06 -9.86
CA LEU A 104 -5.89 12.03 -10.90
C LEU A 104 -5.03 11.47 -12.04
N ALA A 105 -4.15 10.50 -11.77
CA ALA A 105 -3.21 9.99 -12.77
C ALA A 105 -3.69 8.68 -13.41
N ASP A 106 -3.78 8.64 -14.74
CA ASP A 106 -4.27 7.51 -15.52
C ASP A 106 -3.17 6.46 -15.77
N LEU A 107 -2.70 5.82 -14.70
CA LEU A 107 -1.51 4.96 -14.72
C LEU A 107 -1.83 3.46 -14.62
N LYS A 108 -1.06 2.65 -15.35
CA LYS A 108 -1.07 1.19 -15.24
C LYS A 108 -0.75 0.74 -13.79
N PRO A 109 -1.35 -0.38 -13.33
CA PRO A 109 -2.14 -1.35 -14.10
C PRO A 109 -3.62 -1.01 -14.32
N GLY A 110 -4.15 0.02 -13.67
CA GLY A 110 -5.58 0.39 -13.73
C GLY A 110 -5.93 1.36 -14.86
N GLY A 111 -4.94 2.12 -15.35
CA GLY A 111 -5.06 3.12 -16.39
C GLY A 111 -4.28 2.81 -17.68
N ARG A 112 -4.11 3.84 -18.52
CA ARG A 112 -3.52 3.75 -19.86
C ARG A 112 -1.99 3.91 -19.87
N PHE A 113 -1.45 4.82 -19.09
CA PHE A 113 -0.07 5.30 -19.20
C PHE A 113 0.90 4.62 -18.23
N VAL A 114 2.21 4.78 -18.46
CA VAL A 114 3.28 4.27 -17.60
C VAL A 114 4.01 5.41 -16.89
N ALA A 115 4.87 5.07 -15.92
CA ALA A 115 5.59 6.06 -15.13
C ALA A 115 6.50 7.00 -15.96
N LYS A 116 7.02 6.53 -17.10
CA LYS A 116 7.76 7.38 -18.04
C LYS A 116 6.87 8.51 -18.57
N ASP A 117 5.65 8.19 -18.98
CA ASP A 117 4.70 9.17 -19.51
C ASP A 117 4.34 10.19 -18.43
N MET A 118 4.16 9.75 -17.17
CA MET A 118 3.94 10.66 -16.03
C MET A 118 5.11 11.63 -15.83
N TYR A 119 6.35 11.14 -15.94
CA TYR A 119 7.54 11.97 -15.84
C TYR A 119 7.57 13.03 -16.95
N GLU A 120 7.35 12.62 -18.20
CA GLU A 120 7.36 13.53 -19.35
C GLU A 120 6.21 14.55 -19.33
N ALA A 121 5.06 14.18 -18.76
CA ALA A 121 3.90 15.06 -18.61
C ALA A 121 4.06 16.16 -17.54
N GLY A 122 5.14 16.15 -16.74
CA GLY A 122 5.35 17.11 -15.64
C GLY A 122 5.69 16.49 -14.29
N GLY A 123 5.72 15.15 -14.22
CA GLY A 123 6.23 14.40 -13.08
C GLY A 123 5.42 14.52 -11.80
N VAL A 124 6.02 14.06 -10.70
CA VAL A 124 5.45 14.15 -9.35
C VAL A 124 5.19 15.61 -8.93
N PRO A 125 6.05 16.60 -9.25
CA PRO A 125 5.79 17.99 -8.89
C PRO A 125 4.51 18.56 -9.50
N MET A 126 4.17 18.26 -10.75
CA MET A 126 2.92 18.74 -11.35
C MET A 126 1.69 18.12 -10.66
N LEU A 127 1.74 16.83 -10.32
CA LEU A 127 0.69 16.19 -9.54
C LEU A 127 0.54 16.85 -8.16
N MET A 128 1.65 17.06 -7.46
CA MET A 128 1.65 17.69 -6.14
C MET A 128 1.11 19.12 -6.22
N LYS A 129 1.51 19.89 -7.22
CA LYS A 129 0.98 21.24 -7.47
C LYS A 129 -0.53 21.21 -7.71
N THR A 130 -1.01 20.27 -8.51
CA THR A 130 -2.45 20.08 -8.76
C THR A 130 -3.22 19.78 -7.47
N LEU A 131 -2.67 18.93 -6.60
CA LEU A 131 -3.27 18.63 -5.30
C LEU A 131 -3.19 19.83 -4.34
N LEU A 132 -2.09 20.58 -4.34
CA LEU A 132 -1.90 21.79 -3.54
C LEU A 132 -2.93 22.87 -3.92
N ASP A 133 -3.09 23.13 -5.22
CA ASP A 133 -4.06 24.11 -5.74
C ASP A 133 -5.52 23.69 -5.45
N GLY A 134 -5.78 22.39 -5.34
CA GLY A 134 -7.05 21.83 -4.90
C GLY A 134 -7.25 21.81 -3.37
N GLY A 135 -6.28 22.27 -2.58
CA GLY A 135 -6.34 22.29 -1.11
C GLY A 135 -6.10 20.94 -0.43
N TYR A 136 -5.54 19.96 -1.14
CA TYR A 136 -5.31 18.61 -0.62
C TYR A 136 -3.92 18.42 0.00
N LEU A 137 -2.93 19.27 -0.28
CA LEU A 137 -1.58 19.13 0.30
C LEU A 137 -1.28 20.20 1.35
N HIS A 138 -0.51 19.79 2.35
CA HIS A 138 0.15 20.67 3.31
C HIS A 138 1.37 21.31 2.66
N GLY A 139 1.22 22.56 2.21
CA GLY A 139 2.27 23.30 1.53
C GLY A 139 3.41 23.79 2.44
N ASP A 140 3.19 23.83 3.77
CA ASP A 140 4.14 24.32 4.78
C ASP A 140 5.20 23.28 5.20
N CYS A 141 5.08 22.03 4.76
CA CYS A 141 6.06 20.99 5.04
C CYS A 141 7.44 21.36 4.47
N ILE A 142 8.48 21.37 5.32
CA ILE A 142 9.88 21.55 4.91
C ILE A 142 10.38 20.34 4.12
N THR A 143 11.36 20.53 3.24
CA THR A 143 11.92 19.48 2.38
C THR A 143 13.44 19.48 2.40
N VAL A 144 14.06 18.49 1.75
CA VAL A 144 15.52 18.39 1.56
C VAL A 144 16.13 19.57 0.83
N THR A 145 15.34 20.43 0.15
CA THR A 145 15.87 21.65 -0.50
C THR A 145 16.09 22.79 0.50
N GLY A 146 15.64 22.64 1.76
CA GLY A 146 15.57 23.74 2.73
C GLY A 146 14.40 24.69 2.50
N LYS A 147 13.54 24.41 1.51
CA LYS A 147 12.30 25.14 1.23
C LYS A 147 11.09 24.28 1.56
N THR A 148 9.95 24.92 1.75
CA THR A 148 8.65 24.28 1.88
C THR A 148 8.17 23.66 0.57
N ILE A 149 7.21 22.75 0.65
CA ILE A 149 6.54 22.16 -0.52
C ILE A 149 5.95 23.26 -1.41
N ALA A 150 5.26 24.26 -0.84
CA ALA A 150 4.67 25.34 -1.60
C ALA A 150 5.72 26.18 -2.36
N GLU A 151 6.86 26.48 -1.73
CA GLU A 151 7.95 27.22 -2.37
C GLU A 151 8.62 26.41 -3.49
N ASN A 152 8.80 25.10 -3.32
CA ASN A 152 9.35 24.23 -4.38
C ASN A 152 8.42 24.11 -5.59
N LEU A 153 7.10 24.27 -5.37
CA LEU A 153 6.07 24.10 -6.41
C LEU A 153 5.56 25.42 -6.99
N ALA A 154 6.11 26.56 -6.59
CA ALA A 154 5.61 27.88 -6.96
C ALA A 154 5.56 28.11 -8.48
N ASP A 155 6.58 27.65 -9.18
CA ASP A 155 6.74 27.84 -10.63
C ASP A 155 6.26 26.63 -11.45
N VAL A 156 5.70 25.60 -10.80
CA VAL A 156 5.17 24.43 -11.50
C VAL A 156 3.81 24.79 -12.09
N ALA A 157 3.67 24.61 -13.40
CA ALA A 157 2.41 24.81 -14.12
C ALA A 157 1.82 23.46 -14.56
N PHE A 158 0.48 23.42 -14.67
CA PHE A 158 -0.19 22.27 -15.26
C PHE A 158 -0.09 22.32 -16.77
N ASP A 159 0.50 21.29 -17.37
CA ASP A 159 0.51 21.10 -18.82
C ASP A 159 -0.88 20.64 -19.28
N THR A 160 -1.52 21.41 -20.15
CA THR A 160 -2.85 21.11 -20.69
C THR A 160 -2.82 20.21 -21.93
N ASP A 161 -1.66 20.04 -22.55
CA ASP A 161 -1.50 19.24 -23.77
C ASP A 161 -1.25 17.75 -23.46
N GLN A 162 -0.84 17.43 -22.23
CA GLN A 162 -0.70 16.05 -21.76
C GLN A 162 -2.04 15.41 -21.36
N GLU A 163 -2.13 14.08 -21.49
CA GLU A 163 -3.34 13.30 -21.16
C GLU A 163 -3.19 12.39 -19.92
N VAL A 164 -2.01 12.36 -19.30
CA VAL A 164 -1.62 11.41 -18.25
C VAL A 164 -2.25 11.77 -16.90
N MET A 165 -2.34 13.05 -16.58
CA MET A 165 -2.85 13.58 -15.32
C MET A 165 -4.05 14.48 -15.57
N ARG A 166 -5.04 14.37 -14.69
CA ARG A 166 -6.26 15.17 -14.72
C ARG A 166 -6.18 16.33 -13.73
N PRO A 167 -6.81 17.48 -14.03
CA PRO A 167 -6.96 18.55 -13.05
C PRO A 167 -7.84 18.07 -11.88
N TYR A 168 -7.65 18.65 -10.70
CA TYR A 168 -8.43 18.28 -9.50
C TYR A 168 -9.94 18.54 -9.64
N THR A 169 -10.35 19.39 -10.58
CA THR A 169 -11.75 19.69 -10.91
C THR A 169 -12.42 18.64 -11.80
N ASN A 170 -11.66 17.76 -12.46
CA ASN A 170 -12.17 16.70 -13.33
C ASN A 170 -11.40 15.38 -13.12
N PRO A 171 -11.42 14.82 -11.90
CA PRO A 171 -10.67 13.63 -11.56
C PRO A 171 -11.23 12.38 -12.25
N LEU A 172 -10.44 11.31 -12.30
CA LEU A 172 -10.90 9.99 -12.76
C LEU A 172 -11.96 9.41 -11.80
N SER A 173 -11.81 9.70 -10.51
CA SER A 173 -12.75 9.36 -9.44
C SER A 173 -12.62 10.39 -8.31
N PRO A 174 -13.72 10.77 -7.64
CA PRO A 174 -13.68 11.71 -6.51
C PRO A 174 -12.91 11.15 -5.30
N THR A 175 -12.72 9.83 -5.22
CA THR A 175 -11.95 9.15 -4.18
C THR A 175 -10.77 8.39 -4.77
N GLY A 176 -9.77 8.09 -3.94
CA GLY A 176 -8.52 7.46 -4.35
C GLY A 176 -8.71 6.08 -4.97
N GLY A 177 -7.70 5.64 -5.74
CA GLY A 177 -7.71 4.34 -6.42
C GLY A 177 -7.50 3.12 -5.50
N VAL A 178 -7.37 3.33 -4.19
CA VAL A 178 -7.07 2.31 -3.17
C VAL A 178 -7.97 2.55 -1.96
N VAL A 179 -8.55 1.48 -1.42
CA VAL A 179 -9.52 1.52 -0.34
C VAL A 179 -9.10 0.58 0.78
N GLY A 180 -9.27 1.03 2.02
CA GLY A 180 -9.19 0.18 3.21
C GLY A 180 -10.52 -0.52 3.48
N LEU A 181 -10.44 -1.78 3.88
CA LEU A 181 -11.59 -2.59 4.27
C LEU A 181 -11.49 -2.94 5.76
N LYS A 182 -12.62 -3.00 6.46
CA LYS A 182 -12.71 -3.47 7.85
C LYS A 182 -14.02 -4.21 8.07
N GLY A 183 -14.01 -5.28 8.85
CA GLY A 183 -15.21 -6.06 9.15
C GLY A 183 -14.87 -7.34 9.90
N SER A 184 -15.82 -8.26 10.04
CA SER A 184 -15.64 -9.48 10.84
C SER A 184 -14.50 -10.38 10.34
N LEU A 185 -14.17 -10.34 9.04
CA LEU A 185 -13.04 -11.08 8.48
C LEU A 185 -11.68 -10.37 8.72
N ALA A 186 -11.67 -9.04 8.74
CA ALA A 186 -10.46 -8.23 8.89
C ALA A 186 -10.62 -7.14 9.97
N PRO A 187 -10.64 -7.49 11.26
CA PRO A 187 -10.83 -6.51 12.34
C PRO A 187 -9.70 -5.46 12.46
N GLN A 188 -8.46 -5.83 12.13
CA GLN A 188 -7.31 -4.91 12.04
C GLN A 188 -7.19 -4.23 10.66
N GLY A 189 -8.17 -4.49 9.80
CA GLY A 189 -8.23 -3.95 8.46
C GLY A 189 -7.60 -4.85 7.40
N ALA A 190 -7.86 -4.46 6.16
CA ALA A 190 -7.29 -5.01 4.94
C ALA A 190 -7.27 -3.89 3.88
N ILE A 191 -6.65 -4.15 2.73
CA ILE A 191 -6.54 -3.14 1.68
C ILE A 191 -6.79 -3.75 0.29
N VAL A 192 -7.46 -2.98 -0.56
CA VAL A 192 -7.79 -3.37 -1.94
C VAL A 192 -7.59 -2.20 -2.89
N LYS A 193 -7.10 -2.50 -4.10
CA LYS A 193 -7.01 -1.52 -5.19
C LYS A 193 -8.29 -1.58 -6.01
N ILE A 194 -8.97 -0.44 -6.15
CA ILE A 194 -10.22 -0.32 -6.93
C ILE A 194 -10.04 0.44 -8.25
N ALA A 195 -8.86 1.02 -8.49
CA ALA A 195 -8.56 1.73 -9.73
C ALA A 195 -8.79 0.84 -10.97
N GLY A 196 -9.70 1.26 -11.85
CA GLY A 196 -10.06 0.53 -13.07
C GLY A 196 -11.12 -0.56 -12.88
N MET A 197 -11.76 -0.67 -11.72
CA MET A 197 -12.87 -1.61 -11.47
C MET A 197 -14.24 -0.99 -11.79
N THR A 198 -15.14 -1.79 -12.36
CA THR A 198 -16.52 -1.39 -12.70
C THR A 198 -17.57 -1.85 -11.67
N GLY A 199 -17.19 -2.70 -10.72
CA GLY A 199 -18.03 -3.15 -9.61
C GLY A 199 -17.25 -3.09 -8.30
N LEU A 200 -17.87 -2.53 -7.26
CA LEU A 200 -17.26 -2.31 -5.93
C LEU A 200 -17.78 -3.27 -4.86
N GLN A 201 -18.59 -4.27 -5.25
CA GLN A 201 -19.11 -5.28 -4.35
C GLN A 201 -18.85 -6.68 -4.91
N PHE A 202 -18.57 -7.63 -4.01
CA PHE A 202 -18.42 -9.04 -4.32
C PHE A 202 -18.93 -9.88 -3.15
N ARG A 203 -19.68 -10.95 -3.42
CA ARG A 203 -20.16 -11.87 -2.39
C ARG A 203 -20.10 -13.29 -2.92
N GLY A 204 -19.42 -14.19 -2.21
CA GLY A 204 -19.18 -15.54 -2.71
C GLY A 204 -18.74 -16.53 -1.64
N PRO A 205 -18.86 -17.84 -1.91
CA PRO A 205 -18.36 -18.88 -1.03
C PRO A 205 -16.83 -18.91 -1.01
N ALA A 206 -16.26 -19.11 0.17
CA ALA A 206 -14.83 -19.24 0.38
C ALA A 206 -14.30 -20.57 -0.14
N ARG A 207 -13.09 -20.53 -0.68
CA ARG A 207 -12.25 -21.70 -0.96
C ARG A 207 -10.88 -21.45 -0.37
N CYS A 208 -10.51 -22.24 0.62
CA CYS A 208 -9.36 -21.98 1.48
C CYS A 208 -8.12 -22.76 1.04
N PHE A 209 -6.99 -22.06 1.09
CA PHE A 209 -5.66 -22.61 0.84
C PHE A 209 -4.73 -22.14 1.95
N ASP A 210 -3.87 -23.04 2.40
CA ASP A 210 -2.96 -22.75 3.52
C ASP A 210 -1.57 -22.27 3.06
N CYS A 211 -1.36 -22.20 1.75
CA CYS A 211 -0.23 -21.53 1.11
C CYS A 211 -0.55 -21.12 -0.33
N GLU A 212 0.26 -20.22 -0.90
CA GLU A 212 0.16 -19.78 -2.30
C GLU A 212 0.28 -20.96 -3.27
N GLU A 213 1.18 -21.92 -3.01
CA GLU A 213 1.47 -23.04 -3.91
C GLU A 213 0.24 -23.92 -4.15
N GLU A 214 -0.54 -24.21 -3.09
CA GLU A 214 -1.80 -24.95 -3.19
C GLU A 214 -2.84 -24.19 -4.01
N CYS A 215 -3.00 -22.89 -3.73
CA CYS A 215 -3.93 -22.05 -4.47
C CYS A 215 -3.53 -21.96 -5.95
N PHE A 216 -2.24 -21.80 -6.23
CA PHE A 216 -1.70 -21.72 -7.58
C PHE A 216 -1.94 -23.03 -8.35
N ALA A 217 -1.69 -24.18 -7.73
CA ALA A 217 -1.95 -25.48 -8.33
C ALA A 217 -3.44 -25.67 -8.68
N ALA A 218 -4.35 -25.29 -7.76
CA ALA A 218 -5.79 -25.34 -8.02
C ALA A 218 -6.21 -24.41 -9.17
N VAL A 219 -5.66 -23.19 -9.22
CA VAL A 219 -5.90 -22.25 -10.32
C VAL A 219 -5.38 -22.80 -11.65
N GLN A 220 -4.16 -23.34 -11.69
CA GLN A 220 -3.60 -23.94 -12.91
C GLN A 220 -4.44 -25.10 -13.42
N ALA A 221 -4.95 -25.93 -12.51
CA ALA A 221 -5.83 -27.05 -12.83
C ALA A 221 -7.29 -26.64 -13.09
N ARG A 222 -7.63 -25.34 -13.02
CA ARG A 222 -9.00 -24.81 -13.11
C ARG A 222 -9.97 -25.46 -12.11
N GLN A 223 -9.46 -25.82 -10.94
CA GLN A 223 -10.23 -26.38 -9.83
C GLN A 223 -10.77 -25.23 -8.98
N TYR A 224 -11.69 -24.45 -9.55
CA TYR A 224 -12.42 -23.38 -8.87
C TYR A 224 -13.73 -23.13 -9.63
N THR A 225 -14.69 -22.50 -8.96
CA THR A 225 -15.98 -22.11 -9.54
C THR A 225 -16.05 -20.60 -9.65
N GLU A 226 -16.51 -20.07 -10.79
CA GLU A 226 -16.76 -18.62 -10.91
C GLU A 226 -17.68 -18.14 -9.78
N GLY A 227 -17.35 -17.00 -9.16
CA GLY A 227 -18.05 -16.47 -7.99
C GLY A 227 -17.47 -16.89 -6.64
N GLU A 228 -16.49 -17.79 -6.57
CA GLU A 228 -15.79 -18.11 -5.31
C GLU A 228 -14.86 -16.98 -4.85
N VAL A 229 -14.58 -16.97 -3.54
CA VAL A 229 -13.55 -16.16 -2.88
C VAL A 229 -12.39 -17.07 -2.51
N LEU A 230 -11.26 -16.97 -3.20
CA LEU A 230 -10.07 -17.75 -2.88
C LEU A 230 -9.36 -17.12 -1.67
N VAL A 231 -9.31 -17.84 -0.56
CA VAL A 231 -8.68 -17.40 0.69
C VAL A 231 -7.32 -18.08 0.81
N ILE A 232 -6.24 -17.30 0.69
CA ILE A 232 -4.86 -17.77 0.84
C ILE A 232 -4.36 -17.28 2.19
N ARG A 233 -4.19 -18.18 3.16
CA ARG A 233 -3.87 -17.83 4.55
C ARG A 233 -2.53 -18.41 4.98
N TYR A 234 -2.03 -17.95 6.13
CA TYR A 234 -0.67 -18.23 6.62
C TYR A 234 0.41 -17.61 5.73
N GLU A 235 0.08 -16.53 5.02
CA GLU A 235 1.01 -15.76 4.19
C GLU A 235 1.36 -14.41 4.81
N GLY A 236 0.90 -14.16 6.03
CA GLY A 236 1.16 -12.94 6.78
C GLY A 236 2.61 -12.79 7.27
N PRO A 237 2.90 -11.71 8.02
CA PRO A 237 4.23 -11.44 8.54
C PRO A 237 4.86 -12.63 9.30
N ARG A 238 4.10 -13.30 10.17
CA ARG A 238 4.58 -14.45 10.95
C ARG A 238 4.30 -15.78 10.27
N GLY A 239 3.19 -15.88 9.55
CA GLY A 239 2.73 -17.11 8.90
C GLY A 239 3.64 -17.58 7.77
N GLY A 240 4.00 -16.66 6.87
CA GLY A 240 4.79 -16.99 5.67
C GLY A 240 6.13 -17.67 5.97
N PRO A 241 7.00 -17.09 6.83
CA PRO A 241 7.05 -15.72 7.35
C PRO A 241 7.61 -14.72 6.32
N GLY A 242 7.36 -13.43 6.53
CA GLY A 242 7.86 -12.36 5.66
C GLY A 242 6.84 -11.79 4.67
N MET A 243 5.55 -12.06 4.89
CA MET A 243 4.43 -11.41 4.20
C MET A 243 4.61 -11.35 2.68
N ARG A 244 4.69 -12.50 1.99
CA ARG A 244 5.10 -12.53 0.57
C ARG A 244 4.11 -11.82 -0.37
N GLU A 245 4.64 -11.33 -1.49
CA GLU A 245 3.84 -10.73 -2.56
C GLU A 245 3.49 -11.79 -3.60
N MET A 246 2.21 -12.13 -3.69
CA MET A 246 1.71 -13.21 -4.56
C MET A 246 1.31 -12.68 -5.93
N LEU A 247 2.19 -12.85 -6.92
CA LEU A 247 1.91 -12.47 -8.31
C LEU A 247 1.43 -13.66 -9.14
N SER A 248 1.99 -14.86 -8.91
CA SER A 248 1.80 -16.03 -9.76
C SER A 248 0.33 -16.45 -9.87
N THR A 249 -0.35 -16.56 -8.74
CA THR A 249 -1.78 -16.92 -8.67
C THR A 249 -2.66 -15.89 -9.35
N THR A 250 -2.42 -14.60 -9.10
CA THR A 250 -3.21 -13.53 -9.73
C THR A 250 -3.01 -13.52 -11.25
N ALA A 251 -1.77 -13.61 -11.73
CA ALA A 251 -1.45 -13.63 -13.15
C ALA A 251 -2.08 -14.84 -13.87
N ALA A 252 -2.07 -16.02 -13.25
CA ALA A 252 -2.69 -17.22 -13.80
C ALA A 252 -4.22 -17.08 -13.94
N LEU A 253 -4.91 -16.57 -12.92
CA LEU A 253 -6.36 -16.31 -12.99
C LEU A 253 -6.71 -15.31 -14.10
N TYR A 254 -5.98 -14.19 -14.17
CA TYR A 254 -6.19 -13.19 -15.21
C TYR A 254 -5.91 -13.75 -16.62
N GLY A 255 -4.85 -14.54 -16.79
CA GLY A 255 -4.53 -15.20 -18.05
C GLY A 255 -5.59 -16.23 -18.49
N GLN A 256 -6.38 -16.76 -17.57
CA GLN A 256 -7.49 -17.68 -17.86
C GLN A 256 -8.81 -16.95 -18.20
N GLY A 257 -8.86 -15.62 -18.14
CA GLY A 257 -10.05 -14.83 -18.47
C GLY A 257 -11.11 -14.78 -17.35
N THR A 258 -10.78 -15.24 -16.14
CA THR A 258 -11.68 -15.21 -14.97
C THR A 258 -11.47 -13.98 -14.08
N GLY A 259 -10.61 -13.06 -14.53
CA GLY A 259 -10.39 -11.76 -13.91
C GLY A 259 -11.69 -10.98 -13.70
N GLY A 260 -11.94 -10.56 -12.45
CA GLY A 260 -13.14 -9.82 -12.08
C GLY A 260 -14.39 -10.68 -11.81
N LYS A 261 -14.32 -12.01 -12.00
CA LYS A 261 -15.39 -12.95 -11.65
C LYS A 261 -15.16 -13.67 -10.32
N MET A 262 -14.04 -13.38 -9.68
CA MET A 262 -13.53 -14.02 -8.46
C MET A 262 -12.96 -12.93 -7.56
N ALA A 263 -12.90 -13.22 -6.27
CA ALA A 263 -12.10 -12.44 -5.33
C ALA A 263 -10.97 -13.30 -4.75
N LEU A 264 -9.86 -12.67 -4.41
CA LEU A 264 -8.78 -13.26 -3.64
C LEU A 264 -8.61 -12.48 -2.34
N VAL A 265 -8.43 -13.20 -1.24
CA VAL A 265 -8.26 -12.65 0.10
C VAL A 265 -7.04 -13.30 0.75
N THR A 266 -6.19 -12.49 1.37
CA THR A 266 -4.98 -13.01 2.04
C THR A 266 -4.52 -12.13 3.21
N ASP A 267 -3.91 -12.76 4.20
CA ASP A 267 -3.11 -12.12 5.25
C ASP A 267 -1.72 -11.70 4.74
N GLY A 268 -1.30 -12.17 3.57
CA GLY A 268 -0.11 -11.72 2.83
C GLY A 268 -0.34 -10.47 1.97
N ARG A 269 0.35 -10.39 0.83
CA ARG A 269 0.28 -9.24 -0.10
C ARG A 269 0.01 -9.68 -1.53
N PHE A 270 -0.64 -8.80 -2.29
CA PHE A 270 -0.77 -8.94 -3.74
C PHE A 270 0.07 -7.89 -4.46
N SER A 271 0.45 -8.20 -5.69
CA SER A 271 1.32 -7.30 -6.43
C SER A 271 0.64 -6.04 -6.90
N GLY A 272 1.41 -4.96 -7.02
CA GLY A 272 0.93 -3.69 -7.54
C GLY A 272 0.41 -3.75 -8.98
N GLY A 273 0.68 -4.84 -9.72
CA GLY A 273 0.16 -5.13 -11.07
C GLY A 273 -1.18 -5.87 -11.10
N THR A 274 -1.69 -6.30 -9.95
CA THR A 274 -2.91 -7.09 -9.83
C THR A 274 -4.15 -6.25 -10.15
N ARG A 275 -5.16 -6.89 -10.74
CA ARG A 275 -6.48 -6.29 -11.06
C ARG A 275 -7.56 -6.92 -10.17
N GLY A 276 -8.77 -6.35 -10.19
CA GLY A 276 -9.96 -6.90 -9.51
C GLY A 276 -9.85 -6.98 -7.98
N PHE A 277 -10.75 -7.75 -7.36
CA PHE A 277 -10.79 -7.93 -5.90
C PHE A 277 -9.65 -8.81 -5.42
N CYS A 278 -8.48 -8.21 -5.21
CA CYS A 278 -7.34 -8.85 -4.56
C CYS A 278 -7.04 -8.11 -3.26
N ILE A 279 -7.61 -8.63 -2.18
CA ILE A 279 -7.59 -8.05 -0.85
C ILE A 279 -6.39 -8.62 -0.09
N GLY A 280 -5.42 -7.77 0.23
CA GLY A 280 -4.25 -8.14 1.03
C GLY A 280 -4.29 -7.52 2.42
N HIS A 281 -3.27 -7.86 3.21
CA HIS A 281 -3.04 -7.31 4.54
C HIS A 281 -4.16 -7.61 5.54
N VAL A 282 -4.92 -8.69 5.33
CA VAL A 282 -5.99 -9.08 6.25
C VAL A 282 -5.39 -9.36 7.63
N GLY A 283 -5.75 -8.51 8.59
CA GLY A 283 -5.34 -8.63 9.98
C GLY A 283 -6.52 -8.87 10.93
N PRO A 284 -6.31 -9.61 12.04
CA PRO A 284 -5.09 -10.33 12.40
C PRO A 284 -4.80 -11.50 11.45
N GLU A 285 -3.52 -11.80 11.23
CA GLU A 285 -3.09 -12.87 10.32
C GLU A 285 -3.47 -14.27 10.85
N ALA A 286 -3.43 -15.28 9.98
CA ALA A 286 -3.84 -16.62 10.36
C ALA A 286 -2.93 -17.26 11.41
N ALA A 287 -1.63 -16.94 11.39
CA ALA A 287 -0.64 -17.49 12.30
C ALA A 287 -0.89 -17.12 13.77
N VAL A 288 -1.62 -16.04 14.03
CA VAL A 288 -2.00 -15.57 15.38
C VAL A 288 -3.47 -15.86 15.71
N GLY A 289 -4.16 -16.65 14.88
CA GLY A 289 -5.56 -17.05 15.11
C GLY A 289 -6.57 -15.96 14.78
N GLY A 290 -6.25 -15.05 13.86
CA GLY A 290 -7.23 -14.08 13.33
C GLY A 290 -8.39 -14.76 12.60
N PRO A 291 -9.48 -14.03 12.30
CA PRO A 291 -10.68 -14.62 11.67
C PRO A 291 -10.40 -15.37 10.37
N ILE A 292 -9.43 -14.91 9.58
CA ILE A 292 -8.99 -15.60 8.35
C ILE A 292 -8.48 -17.03 8.60
N ALA A 293 -7.92 -17.34 9.78
CA ALA A 293 -7.52 -18.70 10.17
C ALA A 293 -8.70 -19.66 10.33
N LEU A 294 -9.90 -19.12 10.57
CA LEU A 294 -11.09 -19.86 10.98
C LEU A 294 -12.07 -20.09 9.83
N VAL A 295 -11.82 -19.47 8.67
CA VAL A 295 -12.62 -19.66 7.46
C VAL A 295 -12.55 -21.12 7.02
N LYS A 296 -13.69 -21.66 6.59
CA LYS A 296 -13.85 -22.99 6.00
C LYS A 296 -14.45 -22.87 4.60
N ASP A 297 -14.20 -23.86 3.77
CA ASP A 297 -14.79 -23.94 2.44
C ASP A 297 -16.32 -23.82 2.49
N GLY A 298 -16.88 -22.97 1.64
CA GLY A 298 -18.30 -22.68 1.55
C GLY A 298 -18.81 -21.56 2.45
N ASP A 299 -18.04 -21.08 3.43
CA ASP A 299 -18.42 -19.89 4.21
C ASP A 299 -18.59 -18.69 3.26
N ILE A 300 -19.58 -17.84 3.50
CA ILE A 300 -19.80 -16.68 2.62
C ILE A 300 -18.96 -15.50 3.08
N ILE A 301 -18.22 -14.91 2.15
CA ILE A 301 -17.49 -13.66 2.35
C ILE A 301 -18.15 -12.56 1.50
N ALA A 302 -18.52 -11.46 2.14
CA ALA A 302 -19.10 -10.29 1.51
C ALA A 302 -18.10 -9.11 1.58
N ILE A 303 -17.78 -8.54 0.42
CA ILE A 303 -16.85 -7.43 0.24
C ILE A 303 -17.64 -6.25 -0.33
N ASP A 304 -17.55 -5.10 0.33
CA ASP A 304 -18.10 -3.84 -0.17
C ASP A 304 -17.02 -2.76 -0.08
N ALA A 305 -16.35 -2.51 -1.20
CA ALA A 305 -15.32 -1.47 -1.29
C ALA A 305 -15.89 -0.05 -1.35
N ALA A 306 -17.20 0.13 -1.60
CA ALA A 306 -17.83 1.45 -1.50
C ALA A 306 -18.08 1.81 -0.02
N ALA A 307 -18.53 0.83 0.77
CA ALA A 307 -18.69 0.96 2.22
C ALA A 307 -17.36 0.88 2.98
N GLY A 308 -16.36 0.19 2.42
CA GLY A 308 -15.09 -0.11 3.08
C GLY A 308 -15.18 -1.30 4.03
N THR A 309 -15.98 -2.32 3.70
CA THR A 309 -16.24 -3.48 4.57
C THR A 309 -15.84 -4.82 3.97
N ILE A 310 -15.51 -5.77 4.85
CA ILE A 310 -15.25 -7.17 4.52
C ILE A 310 -15.75 -8.09 5.63
N GLU A 311 -16.86 -8.76 5.36
CA GLU A 311 -17.60 -9.56 6.34
C GLU A 311 -17.48 -11.06 6.02
N LEU A 312 -17.23 -11.84 7.06
CA LEU A 312 -17.42 -13.29 7.08
C LEU A 312 -18.80 -13.57 7.67
N GLU A 313 -19.71 -14.09 6.84
CA GLU A 313 -21.09 -14.40 7.24
C GLU A 313 -21.19 -15.75 7.95
N VAL A 314 -20.47 -15.87 9.07
CA VAL A 314 -20.51 -17.04 9.96
C VAL A 314 -21.04 -16.58 11.32
N PRO A 315 -22.03 -17.27 11.90
CA PRO A 315 -22.53 -16.97 13.24
C PRO A 315 -21.41 -16.92 14.30
N GLU A 316 -21.53 -16.00 15.26
CA GLU A 316 -20.48 -15.77 16.27
C GLU A 316 -20.25 -16.99 17.18
N ASP A 317 -21.27 -17.79 17.47
CA ASP A 317 -21.16 -19.04 18.22
C ASP A 317 -20.32 -20.09 17.49
N GLU A 318 -20.49 -20.21 16.18
CA GLU A 318 -19.66 -21.06 15.33
C GLU A 318 -18.21 -20.53 15.25
N MET A 319 -18.02 -19.21 15.12
CA MET A 319 -16.68 -18.61 15.14
C MET A 319 -15.97 -18.83 16.48
N ALA A 320 -16.69 -18.70 17.60
CA ALA A 320 -16.16 -18.98 18.93
C ALA A 320 -15.75 -20.46 19.08
N ARG A 321 -16.56 -21.40 18.58
CA ARG A 321 -16.22 -22.83 18.54
C ARG A 321 -14.95 -23.08 17.75
N ARG A 322 -14.87 -22.56 16.52
CA ARG A 322 -13.68 -22.71 15.65
C ARG A 322 -12.44 -22.11 16.28
N ARG A 323 -12.56 -20.97 16.96
CA ARG A 323 -11.45 -20.33 17.68
C ARG A 323 -10.94 -21.18 18.84
N ALA A 324 -11.83 -21.84 19.58
CA ALA A 324 -11.46 -22.74 20.67
C ALA A 324 -10.75 -24.03 20.18
N GLU A 325 -11.08 -24.47 18.97
CA GLU A 325 -10.46 -25.64 18.32
C GLU A 325 -9.14 -25.30 17.60
N TRP A 326 -8.90 -24.03 17.28
CA TRP A 326 -7.73 -23.58 16.54
C TRP A 326 -6.44 -23.81 17.34
N LYS A 327 -5.40 -24.27 16.63
CA LYS A 327 -4.06 -24.47 17.18
C LYS A 327 -3.03 -23.74 16.32
N PRO A 328 -2.07 -23.02 16.94
CA PRO A 328 -0.96 -22.42 16.21
C PRO A 328 -0.21 -23.46 15.39
N ARG A 329 0.14 -23.10 14.16
CA ARG A 329 1.00 -23.92 13.30
C ARG A 329 2.46 -23.55 13.57
N PRO A 330 3.37 -24.53 13.71
CA PRO A 330 4.80 -24.22 13.78
C PRO A 330 5.27 -23.67 12.43
N SER A 331 6.19 -22.71 12.46
CA SER A 331 6.86 -22.26 11.24
C SER A 331 7.86 -23.32 10.74
N ASP A 332 8.01 -23.46 9.44
CA ASP A 332 9.07 -24.30 8.86
C ASP A 332 10.47 -23.67 9.06
N PHE A 333 10.53 -22.38 9.39
CA PHE A 333 11.76 -21.63 9.61
C PHE A 333 12.09 -21.55 11.11
N GLN A 334 12.82 -22.55 11.60
CA GLN A 334 13.21 -22.66 13.02
C GLN A 334 14.59 -22.07 13.36
N SER A 335 15.27 -21.44 12.39
CA SER A 335 16.55 -20.75 12.60
C SER A 335 16.79 -19.66 11.55
N GLY A 336 17.86 -18.87 11.72
CA GLY A 336 18.28 -17.87 10.73
C GLY A 336 17.46 -16.58 10.73
N ALA A 337 17.51 -15.84 9.62
CA ALA A 337 16.92 -14.51 9.52
C ALA A 337 15.37 -14.52 9.59
N LEU A 338 14.73 -15.49 8.92
CA LEU A 338 13.28 -15.62 8.90
C LEU A 338 12.71 -15.97 10.27
N TRP A 339 13.38 -16.85 11.02
CA TRP A 339 13.01 -17.13 12.41
C TRP A 339 13.08 -15.87 13.28
N LYS A 340 14.20 -15.12 13.21
CA LYS A 340 14.36 -13.85 13.94
C LYS A 340 13.28 -12.83 13.57
N TYR A 341 12.97 -12.71 12.28
CA TYR A 341 11.91 -11.82 11.79
C TYR A 341 10.57 -12.19 12.42
N ALA A 342 10.17 -13.46 12.36
CA ALA A 342 8.90 -13.94 12.92
C ALA A 342 8.79 -13.71 14.44
N GLN A 343 9.91 -13.70 15.19
CA GLN A 343 9.90 -13.39 16.62
C GLN A 343 9.64 -11.91 16.92
N LEU A 344 10.04 -11.01 16.01
CA LEU A 344 10.09 -9.58 16.25
C LEU A 344 8.98 -8.80 15.55
N VAL A 345 8.46 -9.34 14.44
CA VAL A 345 7.56 -8.62 13.57
C VAL A 345 6.20 -8.36 14.23
N GLY A 346 5.78 -7.10 14.16
CA GLY A 346 4.44 -6.65 14.55
C GLY A 346 3.39 -6.84 13.46
N ASP A 347 2.19 -6.34 13.74
CA ASP A 347 1.05 -6.51 12.85
C ASP A 347 1.20 -5.69 11.55
N ALA A 348 0.58 -6.17 10.46
CA ALA A 348 0.59 -5.47 9.18
C ALA A 348 -0.10 -4.10 9.25
N GLU A 349 -1.11 -3.93 10.12
CA GLU A 349 -1.81 -2.64 10.33
C GLU A 349 -0.84 -1.52 10.75
N LYS A 350 0.27 -1.88 11.43
CA LYS A 350 1.31 -0.96 11.92
C LYS A 350 2.57 -0.96 11.05
N GLY A 351 2.51 -1.56 9.86
CA GLY A 351 3.64 -1.59 8.92
C GLY A 351 4.58 -2.79 9.05
N ALA A 352 4.20 -3.84 9.80
CA ALA A 352 5.03 -5.04 10.01
C ALA A 352 6.47 -4.71 10.48
N VAL A 353 6.57 -3.77 11.42
CA VAL A 353 7.82 -3.29 12.01
C VAL A 353 8.44 -4.34 12.95
N THR A 354 9.75 -4.30 13.15
CA THR A 354 10.52 -5.35 13.87
C THR A 354 11.26 -4.84 15.12
N HIS A 355 10.96 -3.63 15.56
CA HIS A 355 11.56 -2.99 16.73
C HIS A 355 10.59 -1.95 17.33
N PRO A 356 10.86 -1.40 18.53
CA PRO A 356 9.95 -0.47 19.20
C PRO A 356 9.75 0.91 18.55
N GLY A 357 10.59 1.30 17.57
CA GLY A 357 10.45 2.56 16.82
C GLY A 357 11.03 3.80 17.50
N GLY A 358 10.90 4.94 16.84
CA GLY A 358 11.45 6.23 17.29
C GLY A 358 10.77 6.78 18.55
N ALA A 359 9.51 6.42 18.80
CA ALA A 359 8.78 6.87 20.00
C ALA A 359 9.36 6.27 21.30
N ALA A 360 10.00 5.10 21.21
CA ALA A 360 10.66 4.45 22.33
C ALA A 360 12.16 4.80 22.45
N GLU A 361 12.68 5.59 21.52
CA GLU A 361 14.10 5.96 21.50
C GLU A 361 14.41 6.96 22.63
N THR A 362 15.37 6.63 23.48
CA THR A 362 15.77 7.47 24.62
C THR A 362 17.04 8.27 24.36
N ARG A 363 17.82 7.89 23.33
CA ARG A 363 19.03 8.57 22.86
C ARG A 363 19.09 8.45 21.35
N CYS A 364 19.14 9.58 20.65
CA CYS A 364 19.33 9.56 19.20
C CYS A 364 20.81 9.30 18.89
N TYR A 365 21.09 8.23 18.14
CA TYR A 365 22.48 7.90 17.76
C TYR A 365 23.17 9.02 16.99
N ALA A 366 22.41 9.79 16.19
CA ALA A 366 22.95 10.89 15.40
C ALA A 366 23.35 12.13 16.24
N ASP A 367 22.98 12.18 17.52
CA ASP A 367 23.36 13.26 18.45
C ASP A 367 24.68 12.94 19.19
N ILE A 368 25.27 11.76 18.97
CA ILE A 368 26.56 11.31 19.51
C ILE A 368 27.67 11.69 18.52
#